data_AF-A0A820IPD1-F1
#
_entry.id   AF-A0A820IPD1-F1
#
_cell.length_a   1.000
_cell.length_b   1.000
_cell.length_c   1.000
_cell.angle_alpha   90.00
_cell.angle_beta   90.00
_cell.angle_gamma   90.00
#
_symmetry.space_group_name_H-M   'P 1'
#
loop_
_entity.id
_entity.type
_entity.pdbx_description
1 polymer ?
#
loop_
_entity_poly.entity_id
_entity_poly.type
_entity_poly.pdbx_seq_one_letter_code
_entity_poly.pdbx_strand_id
1 'polypeptide(L)'
;MRDCIVFPTTGLRPHSDEISGSDLDGDQYWVYWGNELKIQKPIDPLSHLSAEKLEVSNITNEMVIDYFLDAIEQNCYSLIADVHTVVADQMVEGTRSQECVQLAKLFYRAIDSPKTGEVIAMELVLRLRDKFCIKYPKFMMKFDRPNYESTSILEKLYLNAKSIVIKKKDNYENYQTTFVLPYRDASINTQASNMGLEHGLFSFQNIQLFLSNLFRIATSRE
;
A
#
# COMPACT_ATOMS: atom_id res chain seq x y z
N MET A 1 -29.75 -3.36 -15.98
CA MET A 1 -28.46 -2.92 -15.39
C MET A 1 -28.44 -1.41 -15.37
N ARG A 2 -28.09 -0.82 -14.22
CA ARG A 2 -27.84 0.62 -14.04
C ARG A 2 -26.61 0.77 -13.15
N ASP A 3 -25.81 1.78 -13.40
CA ASP A 3 -24.63 2.15 -12.61
C ASP A 3 -23.60 1.02 -12.43
N CYS A 4 -23.39 0.25 -13.49
CA CYS A 4 -22.45 -0.85 -13.53
C CYS A 4 -21.78 -0.96 -14.91
N ILE A 5 -20.62 -1.60 -14.94
CA ILE A 5 -19.89 -1.93 -16.16
C ILE A 5 -20.15 -3.41 -16.46
N VAL A 6 -20.34 -3.74 -17.74
CA VAL A 6 -20.59 -5.11 -18.18
C VAL A 6 -19.42 -5.57 -19.01
N PHE A 7 -18.71 -6.58 -18.54
CA PHE A 7 -17.62 -7.19 -19.30
C PHE A 7 -18.13 -8.31 -20.22
N PRO A 8 -17.52 -8.49 -21.40
CA PRO A 8 -17.68 -9.68 -22.22
C PRO A 8 -17.41 -10.97 -21.44
N THR A 9 -18.21 -12.01 -21.70
CA THR A 9 -18.04 -13.35 -21.11
C THR A 9 -17.25 -14.31 -22.00
N THR A 10 -16.76 -13.84 -23.14
CA THR A 10 -16.02 -14.61 -24.14
C THR A 10 -14.68 -13.94 -24.43
N GLY A 11 -13.63 -14.73 -24.61
CA GLY A 11 -12.28 -14.23 -24.86
C GLY A 11 -11.24 -15.23 -24.35
N LEU A 12 -9.96 -14.89 -24.52
CA LEU A 12 -8.85 -15.72 -24.02
C LEU A 12 -8.66 -15.55 -22.50
N ARG A 13 -8.94 -14.35 -21.98
CA ARG A 13 -8.78 -13.96 -20.57
C ARG A 13 -9.90 -12.98 -20.18
N PRO A 14 -10.51 -13.10 -18.99
CA PRO A 14 -11.51 -12.13 -18.54
C PRO A 14 -10.91 -10.73 -18.40
N HIS A 15 -11.58 -9.69 -18.91
CA HIS A 15 -11.07 -8.30 -18.80
C HIS A 15 -10.94 -7.81 -17.36
N SER A 16 -11.73 -8.32 -16.41
CA SER A 16 -11.56 -8.03 -14.99
C SER A 16 -10.18 -8.51 -14.51
N ASP A 17 -9.81 -9.74 -14.83
CA ASP A 17 -8.52 -10.33 -14.46
C ASP A 17 -7.33 -9.62 -15.14
N GLU A 18 -7.51 -9.13 -16.37
CA GLU A 18 -6.50 -8.28 -17.05
C GLU A 18 -6.24 -6.95 -16.30
N ILE A 19 -7.23 -6.47 -15.54
CA ILE A 19 -7.15 -5.26 -14.73
C ILE A 19 -6.76 -5.66 -13.30
N SER A 20 -5.46 -5.85 -13.10
CA SER A 20 -4.86 -6.08 -11.77
C SER A 20 -5.40 -7.34 -11.04
N GLY A 21 -5.84 -8.36 -11.77
CA GLY A 21 -6.30 -9.63 -11.18
C GLY A 21 -7.67 -9.56 -10.49
N SER A 22 -8.54 -8.64 -10.92
CA SER A 22 -9.86 -8.41 -10.32
C SER A 22 -10.85 -9.58 -10.56
N ASP A 23 -11.63 -9.94 -9.53
CA ASP A 23 -12.50 -11.14 -9.50
C ASP A 23 -14.01 -10.84 -9.37
N LEU A 24 -14.42 -9.56 -9.53
CA LEU A 24 -15.81 -9.10 -9.58
C LEU A 24 -16.64 -9.37 -8.30
N ASP A 25 -15.99 -9.60 -7.15
CA ASP A 25 -16.65 -9.80 -5.86
C ASP A 25 -17.06 -8.49 -5.14
N GLY A 26 -16.75 -7.34 -5.75
CA GLY A 26 -16.94 -6.01 -5.19
C GLY A 26 -16.03 -4.93 -5.79
N ASP A 27 -15.10 -5.33 -6.66
CA ASP A 27 -14.15 -4.44 -7.31
C ASP A 27 -14.80 -3.26 -8.07
N GLN A 28 -14.14 -2.12 -7.95
CA GLN A 28 -14.53 -0.88 -8.62
C GLN A 28 -13.53 -0.53 -9.70
N TYR A 29 -14.04 -0.07 -10.84
CA TYR A 29 -13.21 0.30 -11.98
C TYR A 29 -13.26 1.80 -12.23
N TRP A 30 -12.09 2.36 -12.51
CA TRP A 30 -12.01 3.70 -13.05
C TRP A 30 -12.32 3.68 -14.55
N VAL A 31 -13.45 4.27 -14.94
CA VAL A 31 -13.85 4.40 -16.34
C VAL A 31 -13.71 5.83 -16.78
N TYR A 32 -13.02 6.02 -17.89
CA TYR A 32 -12.83 7.33 -18.51
C TYR A 32 -13.22 7.27 -19.98
N TRP A 33 -14.14 8.14 -20.37
CA TRP A 33 -14.68 8.29 -21.74
C TRP A 33 -14.38 9.67 -22.34
N GLY A 34 -13.52 10.47 -21.71
CA GLY A 34 -13.10 11.76 -22.23
C GLY A 34 -12.17 11.62 -23.44
N ASN A 35 -12.03 12.68 -24.22
CA ASN A 35 -11.19 12.68 -25.42
C ASN A 35 -9.76 13.16 -25.14
N GLU A 36 -9.47 13.57 -23.90
CA GLU A 36 -8.22 14.21 -23.50
C GLU A 36 -7.11 13.19 -23.20
N LEU A 37 -7.45 12.03 -22.64
CA LEU A 37 -6.52 10.93 -22.37
C LEU A 37 -6.65 9.85 -23.45
N LYS A 38 -5.90 9.99 -24.53
CA LYS A 38 -5.87 8.99 -25.61
C LYS A 38 -4.79 7.94 -25.34
N ILE A 39 -5.19 6.67 -25.27
CA ILE A 39 -4.25 5.54 -25.22
C ILE A 39 -3.54 5.45 -26.58
N GLN A 40 -2.22 5.65 -26.58
CA GLN A 40 -1.42 5.61 -27.82
C GLN A 40 -1.10 4.18 -28.26
N LYS A 41 -0.91 3.27 -27.30
CA LYS A 41 -0.57 1.87 -27.57
C LYS A 41 -1.14 0.96 -26.49
N PRO A 42 -1.93 -0.07 -26.84
CA PRO A 42 -2.34 -1.09 -25.89
C PRO A 42 -1.10 -1.85 -25.39
N ILE A 43 -1.14 -2.27 -24.14
CA ILE A 43 -0.07 -3.02 -23.48
C ILE A 43 -0.69 -4.32 -22.99
N ASP A 44 0.02 -5.43 -23.20
CA ASP A 44 -0.43 -6.71 -22.69
C ASP A 44 -0.50 -6.66 -21.15
N PRO A 45 -1.57 -7.19 -20.55
CA PRO A 45 -1.72 -7.23 -19.11
C PRO A 45 -0.64 -8.10 -18.49
N LEU A 46 -0.17 -7.72 -17.30
CA LEU A 46 0.79 -8.54 -16.59
C LEU A 46 0.14 -9.88 -16.23
N SER A 47 0.73 -10.98 -16.70
CA SER A 47 0.40 -12.31 -16.21
C SER A 47 1.21 -12.59 -14.95
N HIS A 48 0.52 -12.85 -13.86
CA HIS A 48 1.11 -13.42 -12.65
C HIS A 48 0.41 -14.76 -12.38
N LEU A 49 1.17 -15.76 -11.98
CA LEU A 49 0.60 -17.00 -11.47
C LEU A 49 0.29 -16.76 -9.99
N SER A 50 -0.92 -17.09 -9.56
CA SER A 50 -1.22 -17.14 -8.13
C SER A 50 -0.28 -18.13 -7.46
N ALA A 51 0.18 -17.80 -6.25
CA ALA A 51 1.01 -18.72 -5.48
C ALA A 51 0.18 -19.97 -5.11
N GLU A 52 0.85 -21.11 -5.01
CA GLU A 52 0.20 -22.34 -4.54
C GLU A 52 -0.31 -22.11 -3.12
N LYS A 53 -1.58 -22.47 -2.90
CA LYS A 53 -2.21 -22.33 -1.60
C LYS A 53 -1.63 -23.36 -0.65
N LEU A 54 -1.20 -22.92 0.52
CA LEU A 54 -0.80 -23.80 1.61
C LEU A 54 -2.01 -24.63 2.06
N GLU A 55 -1.95 -25.94 1.87
CA GLU A 55 -2.96 -26.86 2.39
C GLU A 55 -2.63 -27.26 3.82
N VAL A 56 -3.56 -26.96 4.73
CA VAL A 56 -3.46 -27.33 6.14
C VAL A 56 -4.63 -28.25 6.48
N SER A 57 -4.34 -29.44 7.00
CA SER A 57 -5.34 -30.48 7.25
C SER A 57 -6.23 -30.21 8.48
N ASN A 58 -5.70 -29.54 9.51
CA ASN A 58 -6.44 -29.15 10.71
C ASN A 58 -6.07 -27.72 11.11
N ILE A 59 -7.07 -26.83 11.20
CA ILE A 59 -6.88 -25.44 11.64
C ILE A 59 -7.15 -25.38 13.14
N THR A 60 -6.19 -24.92 13.93
CA THR A 60 -6.37 -24.65 15.37
C THR A 60 -6.39 -23.15 15.64
N ASN A 61 -6.90 -22.74 16.81
CA ASN A 61 -6.93 -21.34 17.19
C ASN A 61 -5.52 -20.75 17.30
N GLU A 62 -4.55 -21.54 17.77
CA GLU A 62 -3.15 -21.15 17.89
C GLU A 62 -2.57 -20.83 16.51
N MET A 63 -2.84 -21.68 15.51
CA MET A 63 -2.40 -21.43 14.13
C MET A 63 -3.00 -20.15 13.55
N VAL A 64 -4.26 -19.86 13.87
CA VAL A 64 -4.91 -18.61 13.45
C VAL A 64 -4.24 -17.41 14.13
N ILE A 65 -3.96 -17.48 15.43
CA ILE A 65 -3.27 -16.41 16.17
C ILE A 65 -1.87 -16.17 15.61
N ASP A 66 -1.08 -17.23 15.42
CA ASP A 66 0.27 -17.15 14.86
C ASP A 66 0.24 -16.55 13.46
N TYR A 67 -0.71 -16.98 12.62
CA TYR A 67 -0.90 -16.40 11.29
C TYR A 67 -1.21 -14.91 11.32
N PHE A 68 -2.07 -14.45 12.23
CA PHE A 68 -2.35 -13.02 12.37
C PHE A 68 -1.13 -12.22 12.84
N LEU A 69 -0.33 -12.77 13.76
CA LEU A 69 0.91 -12.14 14.22
C LEU A 69 1.92 -12.03 13.06
N ASP A 70 2.13 -13.13 12.33
CA ASP A 70 3.01 -13.18 11.17
C ASP A 70 2.55 -12.20 10.09
N ALA A 71 1.25 -12.16 9.78
CA ALA A 71 0.69 -11.25 8.78
C ALA A 71 0.90 -9.78 9.14
N ILE A 72 0.82 -9.41 10.43
CA ILE A 72 1.09 -8.04 10.89
C ILE A 72 2.58 -7.71 10.78
N GLU A 73 3.45 -8.62 11.21
CA GLU A 73 4.90 -8.39 11.24
C GLU A 73 5.52 -8.36 9.84
N GLN A 74 5.04 -9.22 8.95
CA GLN A 74 5.65 -9.47 7.64
C GLN A 74 4.99 -8.66 6.51
N ASN A 75 4.02 -7.81 6.84
CA ASN A 75 3.34 -6.98 5.85
C ASN A 75 4.31 -6.01 5.16
N CYS A 76 4.62 -6.27 3.90
CA CYS A 76 5.61 -5.52 3.12
C CYS A 76 5.09 -4.93 1.80
N TYR A 77 3.82 -5.11 1.43
CA TYR A 77 3.31 -4.66 0.12
C TYR A 77 3.47 -3.14 -0.07
N SER A 78 3.25 -2.33 0.97
CA SER A 78 3.43 -0.88 0.91
C SER A 78 4.88 -0.49 0.62
N LEU A 79 5.83 -1.24 1.17
CA LEU A 79 7.25 -0.99 0.92
C LEU A 79 7.64 -1.40 -0.51
N ILE A 80 7.12 -2.51 -1.01
CA ILE A 80 7.31 -2.92 -2.41
C ILE A 80 6.75 -1.85 -3.36
N ALA A 81 5.58 -1.26 -3.06
CA ALA A 81 5.00 -0.18 -3.86
C ALA A 81 5.86 1.10 -3.84
N ASP A 82 6.41 1.47 -2.69
CA ASP A 82 7.35 2.59 -2.58
C ASP A 82 8.60 2.33 -3.44
N VAL A 83 9.19 1.13 -3.37
CA VAL A 83 10.36 0.74 -4.19
C VAL A 83 10.00 0.77 -5.67
N HIS A 84 8.86 0.18 -6.05
CA HIS A 84 8.39 0.18 -7.44
C HIS A 84 8.24 1.60 -7.99
N THR A 85 7.70 2.52 -7.20
CA THR A 85 7.54 3.92 -7.59
C THR A 85 8.88 4.60 -7.83
N VAL A 86 9.86 4.40 -6.93
CA VAL A 86 11.22 4.96 -7.10
C VAL A 86 11.90 4.37 -8.32
N VAL A 87 11.84 3.05 -8.52
CA VAL A 87 12.45 2.39 -9.69
C VAL A 87 11.79 2.86 -10.98
N ALA A 88 10.47 2.97 -11.03
CA ALA A 88 9.75 3.45 -12.20
C ALA A 88 10.12 4.90 -12.57
N ASP A 89 10.46 5.73 -11.58
CA ASP A 89 10.89 7.11 -11.81
C ASP A 89 12.36 7.19 -12.29
N GLN A 90 13.22 6.28 -11.83
CA GLN A 90 14.64 6.25 -12.17
C GLN A 90 14.94 5.58 -13.52
N MET A 91 14.15 4.59 -13.91
CA MET A 91 14.39 3.79 -15.12
C MET A 91 13.88 4.51 -16.38
N VAL A 92 14.66 4.46 -17.46
CA VAL A 92 14.28 5.07 -18.75
C VAL A 92 13.01 4.43 -19.32
N GLU A 93 12.85 3.12 -19.15
CA GLU A 93 11.64 2.37 -19.57
C GLU A 93 10.48 2.52 -18.56
N GLY A 94 10.70 3.21 -17.44
CA GLY A 94 9.74 3.40 -16.38
C GLY A 94 9.18 2.09 -15.83
N THR A 95 7.85 2.01 -15.76
CA THR A 95 7.12 0.82 -15.27
C THR A 95 7.30 -0.42 -16.15
N ARG A 96 7.84 -0.26 -17.37
CA ARG A 96 8.15 -1.39 -18.28
C ARG A 96 9.53 -1.99 -18.05
N SER A 97 10.37 -1.35 -17.25
CA SER A 97 11.68 -1.89 -16.89
C SER A 97 11.54 -3.29 -16.27
N GLN A 98 12.52 -4.14 -16.50
CA GLN A 98 12.52 -5.50 -15.95
C GLN A 98 12.40 -5.46 -14.42
N GLU A 99 13.06 -4.52 -13.75
CA GLU A 99 13.00 -4.31 -12.31
C GLU A 99 11.58 -3.97 -11.83
N CYS A 100 10.89 -3.05 -12.51
CA CYS A 100 9.49 -2.74 -12.19
C CYS A 100 8.58 -3.94 -12.39
N VAL A 101 8.75 -4.70 -13.48
CA VAL A 101 7.96 -5.92 -13.73
C VAL A 101 8.17 -6.96 -12.63
N GLN A 102 9.40 -7.14 -12.13
CA GLN A 102 9.66 -8.05 -11.02
C GLN A 102 9.06 -7.54 -9.70
N LEU A 103 9.16 -6.23 -9.42
CA LEU A 103 8.54 -5.62 -8.25
C LEU A 103 7.01 -5.71 -8.29
N ALA A 104 6.40 -5.55 -9.47
CA ALA A 104 4.96 -5.73 -9.66
C ALA A 104 4.54 -7.18 -9.37
N LYS A 105 5.28 -8.18 -9.89
CA LYS A 105 5.02 -9.60 -9.55
C LYS A 105 5.17 -9.89 -8.06
N LEU A 106 6.19 -9.30 -7.41
CA LEU A 106 6.39 -9.43 -5.97
C LEU A 106 5.24 -8.77 -5.19
N PHE A 107 4.72 -7.64 -5.66
CA PHE A 107 3.59 -6.95 -5.08
C PHE A 107 2.30 -7.77 -5.15
N TYR A 108 1.99 -8.38 -6.30
CA TYR A 108 0.84 -9.29 -6.44
C TYR A 108 0.92 -10.45 -5.45
N ARG A 109 2.08 -11.11 -5.36
CA ARG A 109 2.32 -12.17 -4.37
C ARG A 109 2.12 -11.71 -2.93
N ALA A 110 2.59 -10.51 -2.59
CA ALA A 110 2.43 -9.95 -1.25
C ALA A 110 0.95 -9.64 -0.92
N ILE A 111 0.15 -9.19 -1.89
CA ILE A 111 -1.29 -8.95 -1.71
C ILE A 111 -2.06 -10.27 -1.59
N ASP A 112 -1.64 -11.31 -2.30
CA ASP A 112 -2.29 -12.63 -2.27
C ASP A 112 -1.86 -13.49 -1.09
N SER A 113 -0.87 -13.06 -0.30
CA SER A 113 -0.40 -13.75 0.92
C SER A 113 -1.54 -14.18 1.88
N PRO A 114 -2.57 -13.35 2.16
CA PRO A 114 -3.79 -13.75 2.87
C PRO A 114 -4.53 -14.96 2.30
N LYS A 115 -4.54 -15.09 0.97
CA LYS A 115 -5.28 -16.13 0.24
C LYS A 115 -4.46 -17.42 0.13
N THR A 116 -3.15 -17.29 -0.05
CA THR A 116 -2.23 -18.39 -0.39
C THR A 116 -1.47 -18.93 0.81
N GLY A 117 -1.28 -18.12 1.86
CA GLY A 117 -0.38 -18.43 2.97
C GLY A 117 1.10 -18.23 2.62
N GLU A 118 1.41 -17.69 1.44
CA GLU A 118 2.78 -17.35 1.06
C GLU A 118 3.31 -16.21 1.93
N VAL A 119 4.52 -16.37 2.46
CA VAL A 119 5.22 -15.32 3.21
C VAL A 119 6.31 -14.70 2.35
N ILE A 120 6.23 -13.39 2.13
CA ILE A 120 7.32 -12.62 1.53
C ILE A 120 8.26 -12.13 2.63
N ALA A 121 9.51 -12.60 2.57
CA ALA A 121 10.51 -12.23 3.57
C ALA A 121 10.80 -10.72 3.55
N MET A 122 10.57 -10.04 4.68
CA MET A 122 10.84 -8.60 4.85
C MET A 122 12.28 -8.23 4.48
N GLU A 123 13.24 -9.07 4.85
CA GLU A 123 14.67 -8.90 4.54
C GLU A 123 14.94 -8.75 3.03
N LEU A 124 14.22 -9.49 2.17
CA LEU A 124 14.33 -9.33 0.72
C LEU A 124 13.89 -7.92 0.29
N VAL A 125 12.76 -7.44 0.83
CA VAL A 125 12.20 -6.13 0.48
C VAL A 125 13.07 -4.99 1.00
N LEU A 126 13.65 -5.13 2.20
CA LEU A 126 14.60 -4.17 2.75
C LEU A 126 15.87 -4.07 1.90
N ARG A 127 16.42 -5.19 1.41
CA ARG A 127 17.56 -5.17 0.47
C ARG A 127 17.22 -4.44 -0.83
N LEU A 128 16.03 -4.68 -1.38
CA LEU A 128 15.56 -3.97 -2.58
C LEU A 128 15.42 -2.46 -2.33
N ARG A 129 14.86 -2.09 -1.18
CA ARG A 129 14.74 -0.70 -0.73
C ARG A 129 16.12 -0.05 -0.61
N ASP A 130 17.08 -0.70 0.04
CA ASP A 130 18.40 -0.13 0.23
C ASP A 130 19.18 -0.02 -1.09
N LYS A 131 18.92 -0.94 -2.03
CA LYS A 131 19.47 -0.91 -3.39
C LYS A 131 18.94 0.28 -4.21
N PHE A 132 17.63 0.53 -4.22
CA PHE A 132 17.00 1.48 -5.15
C PHE A 132 16.63 2.83 -4.52
N CYS A 133 16.30 2.83 -3.22
CA CYS A 133 15.70 3.97 -2.53
C CYS A 133 16.69 4.71 -1.61
N ILE A 134 17.91 4.94 -2.10
CA ILE A 134 18.92 5.79 -1.45
C ILE A 134 18.42 7.25 -1.39
N LYS A 135 17.71 7.67 -2.43
CA LYS A 135 17.03 8.97 -2.53
C LYS A 135 15.62 8.76 -3.09
N TYR A 136 14.71 9.68 -2.80
CA TYR A 136 13.32 9.64 -3.25
C TYR A 136 12.98 10.83 -4.14
N PRO A 137 12.09 10.70 -5.14
CA PRO A 137 11.60 11.85 -5.88
C PRO A 137 10.73 12.72 -4.96
N LYS A 138 10.77 14.04 -5.15
CA LYS A 138 10.11 14.99 -4.24
C LYS A 138 8.59 14.81 -4.20
N PHE A 139 7.95 14.37 -5.29
CA PHE A 139 6.52 14.09 -5.32
C PHE A 139 6.07 12.99 -4.36
N MET A 140 6.96 12.09 -3.91
CA MET A 140 6.63 11.08 -2.89
C MET A 140 6.58 11.64 -1.47
N MET A 141 7.01 12.89 -1.26
CA MET A 141 6.89 13.62 0.01
C MET A 141 7.56 12.95 1.22
N LYS A 142 8.58 12.11 0.99
CA LYS A 142 9.41 11.48 2.04
C LYS A 142 10.49 12.47 2.53
N PHE A 143 10.07 13.55 3.20
CA PHE A 143 10.95 14.66 3.60
C PHE A 143 11.97 14.30 4.69
N ASP A 144 11.77 13.17 5.39
CA ASP A 144 12.73 12.57 6.32
C ASP A 144 13.92 11.89 5.61
N ARG A 145 13.89 11.80 4.27
CA ARG A 145 14.91 11.13 3.45
C ARG A 145 15.54 12.08 2.42
N PRO A 146 16.77 11.77 1.96
CA PRO A 146 17.35 12.45 0.82
C PRO A 146 16.43 12.40 -0.40
N ASN A 147 16.32 13.51 -1.12
CA ASN A 147 15.49 13.61 -2.32
C ASN A 147 16.29 14.00 -3.57
N TYR A 148 15.70 13.77 -4.73
CA TYR A 148 16.20 14.21 -6.03
C TYR A 148 15.10 14.87 -6.85
N GLU A 149 15.50 15.66 -7.85
CA GLU A 149 14.59 16.29 -8.80
C GLU A 149 14.29 15.33 -9.93
N SER A 150 13.03 14.90 -10.02
CA SER A 150 12.57 14.05 -11.10
C SER A 150 12.12 14.88 -12.30
N THR A 151 12.24 14.30 -13.49
CA THR A 151 11.72 14.89 -14.74
C THR A 151 10.37 14.29 -15.13
N SER A 152 9.85 13.35 -14.34
CA SER A 152 8.62 12.62 -14.62
C SER A 152 7.40 13.51 -14.58
N ILE A 153 6.30 13.01 -15.15
CA ILE A 153 5.02 13.71 -15.13
C ILE A 153 4.50 13.90 -13.70
N LEU A 154 4.77 12.96 -12.79
CA LEU A 154 4.33 13.03 -11.40
C LEU A 154 4.99 14.20 -10.66
N GLU A 155 6.30 14.42 -10.88
CA GLU A 155 6.99 15.57 -10.31
C GLU A 155 6.44 16.89 -10.85
N LYS A 156 6.21 17.00 -12.17
CA LYS A 156 5.63 18.20 -12.78
C LYS A 156 4.23 18.50 -12.23
N LEU A 157 3.38 17.48 -12.09
CA LEU A 157 2.05 17.62 -11.49
C LEU A 157 2.13 18.05 -10.03
N TYR A 158 3.03 17.44 -9.26
CA TYR A 158 3.26 17.80 -7.86
C TYR A 158 3.71 19.26 -7.72
N LEU A 159 4.70 19.71 -8.51
CA LEU A 159 5.19 21.09 -8.46
C LEU A 159 4.10 22.09 -8.87
N ASN A 160 3.31 21.77 -9.90
CA ASN A 160 2.17 22.61 -10.30
C ASN A 160 1.13 22.72 -9.18
N ALA A 161 0.71 21.59 -8.59
CA ALA A 161 -0.23 21.57 -7.48
C ALA A 161 0.31 22.34 -6.27
N LYS A 162 1.57 22.10 -5.91
CA LYS A 162 2.28 22.80 -4.83
C LYS A 162 2.31 24.31 -5.07
N SER A 163 2.56 24.77 -6.30
CA SER A 163 2.57 26.20 -6.64
C SER A 163 1.19 26.85 -6.44
N ILE A 164 0.11 26.13 -6.76
CA ILE A 164 -1.27 26.60 -6.55
C ILE A 164 -1.58 26.70 -5.06
N VAL A 165 -1.19 25.69 -4.29
CA VAL A 165 -1.39 25.67 -2.83
C VAL A 165 -0.63 26.79 -2.14
N ILE A 166 0.64 27.02 -2.50
CA ILE A 166 1.46 28.09 -1.92
C ILE A 166 0.87 29.47 -2.25
N LYS A 167 0.53 29.73 -3.52
CA LYS A 167 -0.12 30.99 -3.92
C LYS A 167 -1.43 31.24 -3.19
N LYS A 168 -2.17 30.16 -2.86
CA LYS A 168 -3.38 30.26 -2.04
C LYS A 168 -3.06 30.47 -0.57
N LYS A 169 -1.97 29.88 -0.04
CA LYS A 169 -1.53 30.07 1.36
C LYS A 169 -1.16 31.52 1.66
N ASP A 170 -0.64 32.26 0.69
CA ASP A 170 -0.47 33.72 0.80
C ASP A 170 -1.83 34.47 0.89
N ASN A 171 -2.94 33.83 0.49
CA ASN A 171 -4.32 34.32 0.69
C ASN A 171 -5.00 33.74 1.96
N TYR A 172 -4.33 32.88 2.75
CA TYR A 172 -4.91 32.22 3.94
C TYR A 172 -4.78 33.03 5.23
N GLU A 173 -4.12 34.20 5.26
CA GLU A 173 -4.22 35.11 6.43
C GLU A 173 -5.68 35.54 6.71
N ASN A 174 -6.58 35.39 5.74
CA ASN A 174 -8.01 35.70 5.88
C ASN A 174 -8.91 34.52 6.24
N TYR A 175 -8.37 33.31 6.41
CA TYR A 175 -9.16 32.13 6.81
C TYR A 175 -8.77 31.67 8.22
N GLN A 176 -9.51 32.13 9.22
CA GLN A 176 -9.49 31.50 10.55
C GLN A 176 -10.08 30.08 10.44
N THR A 177 -9.22 29.07 10.38
CA THR A 177 -9.66 27.67 10.53
C THR A 177 -9.87 27.34 12.00
N THR A 178 -11.04 27.69 12.54
CA THR A 178 -11.55 27.09 13.77
C THR A 178 -12.38 25.86 13.39
N PHE A 179 -11.72 24.70 13.29
CA PHE A 179 -12.36 23.40 13.51
C PHE A 179 -11.35 22.50 14.23
N VAL A 180 -11.20 22.77 15.53
CA VAL A 180 -10.66 21.79 16.47
C VAL A 180 -11.72 20.69 16.58
N LEU A 181 -11.47 19.53 16.00
CA LEU A 181 -12.23 18.33 16.34
C LEU A 181 -11.88 18.01 17.81
N PRO A 182 -12.87 17.90 18.72
CA PRO A 182 -12.59 17.55 20.10
C PRO A 182 -12.10 16.11 20.15
N TYR A 183 -10.81 15.93 20.38
CA TYR A 183 -10.25 14.65 20.81
C TYR A 183 -10.91 14.31 22.15
N ARG A 184 -11.66 13.21 22.22
CA ARG A 184 -12.18 12.69 23.49
C ARG A 184 -10.98 12.19 24.28
N ASP A 185 -10.63 12.91 25.35
CA ASP A 185 -9.72 12.44 26.39
C ASP A 185 -10.22 11.11 26.96
N ALA A 186 -9.56 10.02 26.59
CA ALA A 186 -9.52 8.81 27.40
C ALA A 186 -8.22 8.90 28.22
N SER A 187 -8.34 9.39 29.45
CA SER A 187 -7.28 9.43 30.43
C SER A 187 -6.84 8.01 30.80
N ILE A 188 -5.84 7.48 30.10
CA ILE A 188 -5.10 6.29 30.55
C ILE A 188 -3.90 6.80 31.37
N ASN A 189 -4.09 6.83 32.68
CA ASN A 189 -3.01 6.99 33.64
C ASN A 189 -2.07 5.79 33.52
N THR A 190 -0.88 6.02 32.95
CA THR A 190 0.24 5.08 33.12
C THR A 190 1.42 5.88 33.65
N GLN A 191 1.67 5.76 34.95
CA GLN A 191 2.95 6.10 35.54
C GLN A 191 3.95 5.06 35.04
N ALA A 192 4.63 5.34 33.93
CA ALA A 192 5.84 4.64 33.52
C ALA A 192 7.00 5.61 33.72
N SER A 193 7.70 5.39 34.83
CA SER A 193 8.96 6.05 35.18
C SER A 193 9.98 5.96 34.05
N ASN A 194 10.64 7.10 33.79
CA ASN A 194 11.79 7.26 32.90
C ASN A 194 12.79 6.09 32.99
N MET A 195 12.86 5.29 31.95
CA MET A 195 14.03 4.48 31.63
C MET A 195 14.12 4.27 30.12
N GLY A 196 15.13 4.90 29.50
CA GLY A 196 15.77 4.43 28.27
C GLY A 196 14.97 4.54 26.97
N LEU A 197 15.05 5.70 26.34
CA LEU A 197 14.98 5.82 24.88
C LEU A 197 16.22 5.12 24.29
N GLU A 198 16.09 3.89 23.80
CA GLU A 198 16.86 3.37 22.66
C GLU A 198 16.29 2.01 22.21
N HIS A 199 16.13 1.85 20.90
CA HIS A 199 15.51 0.73 20.17
C HIS A 199 13.97 0.64 20.21
N GLY A 200 13.36 1.29 19.19
CA GLY A 200 11.96 1.09 18.82
C GLY A 200 11.73 -0.32 18.27
N LEU A 201 11.43 -1.25 19.16
CA LEU A 201 10.63 -2.44 18.88
C LEU A 201 9.42 -2.36 19.80
N PHE A 202 8.23 -2.26 19.22
CA PHE A 202 6.99 -2.44 19.96
C PHE A 202 7.08 -3.79 20.66
N SER A 203 7.18 -3.79 22.00
CA SER A 203 7.41 -5.02 22.75
C SER A 203 6.26 -6.01 22.52
N PHE A 204 6.61 -7.29 22.37
CA PHE A 204 5.71 -8.41 22.11
C PHE A 204 4.49 -8.44 23.06
N GLN A 205 4.68 -7.97 24.30
CA GLN A 205 3.62 -7.84 25.31
C GLN A 205 2.53 -6.83 24.94
N ASN A 206 2.86 -5.73 24.26
CA ASN A 206 1.89 -4.71 23.87
C ASN A 206 0.99 -5.17 22.72
N ILE A 207 1.52 -5.99 21.81
CA ILE A 207 0.75 -6.59 20.70
C ILE A 207 -0.19 -7.67 21.25
N GLN A 208 0.27 -8.50 22.19
CA GLN A 208 -0.55 -9.52 22.83
C GLN A 208 -1.70 -8.91 23.66
N LEU A 209 -1.46 -7.77 24.34
CA LEU A 209 -2.49 -7.04 25.07
C LEU A 209 -3.51 -6.36 24.12
N PHE A 210 -3.06 -5.87 22.97
CA PHE A 210 -3.93 -5.27 21.96
C PHE A 210 -4.85 -6.31 21.30
N LEU A 211 -4.29 -7.45 20.90
CA LEU A 211 -5.05 -8.53 20.25
C LEU A 211 -6.00 -9.23 21.22
N SER A 212 -5.62 -9.45 22.48
CA SER A 212 -6.53 -10.00 23.50
C SER A 212 -7.72 -9.08 23.78
N ASN A 213 -7.53 -7.77 23.75
CA ASN A 213 -8.63 -6.80 23.87
C ASN A 213 -9.51 -6.75 22.62
N LEU A 214 -8.91 -6.89 21.42
CA LEU A 214 -9.67 -6.94 20.17
C LEU A 214 -10.56 -8.19 20.10
N PHE A 215 -10.04 -9.35 20.50
CA PHE A 215 -10.81 -10.60 20.58
C PHE A 215 -11.93 -10.50 21.62
N ARG A 216 -11.68 -9.90 22.79
CA ARG A 216 -12.72 -9.67 23.81
C ARG A 216 -13.88 -8.82 23.29
N ILE A 217 -13.59 -7.78 22.52
CA ILE A 217 -14.60 -6.89 21.92
C ILE A 217 -15.39 -7.61 20.82
N ALA A 218 -14.73 -8.48 20.04
CA ALA A 218 -15.38 -9.29 19.01
C ALA A 218 -16.31 -10.37 19.59
N THR A 219 -15.97 -10.90 20.77
CA THR A 219 -16.77 -11.94 21.45
C THR A 219 -17.85 -11.39 22.40
N SER A 220 -17.88 -10.08 22.68
CA SER A 220 -18.84 -9.48 23.63
C SER A 220 -20.13 -8.96 22.98
N ARG A 221 -20.57 -9.57 21.87
CA ARG A 221 -21.90 -9.36 21.30
C ARG A 221 -22.66 -10.69 21.28
N GLU A 222 -23.15 -11.07 22.46
CA GLU A 222 -24.45 -11.70 22.67
C GLU A 222 -25.27 -10.77 23.58
#